data_AF-A0A7S2MSU0-F1
#
_entry.id   AF-A0A7S2MSU0-F1
#
_cell.length_a   1.000
_cell.length_b   1.000
_cell.length_c   1.000
_cell.angle_alpha   90.00
_cell.angle_beta   90.00
_cell.angle_gamma   90.00
#
_symmetry.space_group_name_H-M   'P 1'
#
loop_
_entity.id
_entity.type
_entity.pdbx_description
1 polymer ?
#
loop_
_entity_poly.entity_id
_entity_poly.type
_entity_poly.pdbx_seq_one_letter_code
_entity_poly.pdbx_strand_id
1 'polypeptide(L)'
;GQGRPLAGARALELGCGPGRTVLELAKRGVGTAHGADLTTKAFQCTAQRLLPEGGRLRWTNYLEGEHVAKREVSAHDLGVDEAVAKAVQFFQVPDFAAIDESRFHDYDLVLCTEPGALGATDALGALEAAHRLLRPGGLLVLGTQYEWPAAAAAAGGG
;
A
#
# COMPACT_ATOMS: atom_id res chain seq x y z
N GLY A 1 -22.75 10.43 11.53
CA GLY A 1 -21.85 9.91 12.59
C GLY A 1 -20.67 10.85 12.71
N GLN A 2 -20.17 11.08 13.93
CA GLN A 2 -18.93 11.87 14.10
C GLN A 2 -17.76 11.05 13.52
N GLY A 3 -16.91 11.68 12.70
CA GLY A 3 -15.74 11.03 12.12
C GLY A 3 -14.76 10.59 13.21
N ARG A 4 -14.01 9.51 12.97
CA ARG A 4 -13.00 9.06 13.91
C ARG A 4 -11.71 9.89 13.77
N PRO A 5 -11.03 10.21 14.88
CA PRO A 5 -9.71 10.83 14.83
C PRO A 5 -8.71 9.94 14.08
N LEU A 6 -7.78 10.56 13.35
CA LEU A 6 -6.67 9.83 12.71
C LEU A 6 -5.73 9.22 13.75
N ALA A 7 -5.54 9.91 14.87
CA ALA A 7 -4.77 9.40 16.00
C ALA A 7 -5.40 8.10 16.52
N GLY A 8 -4.66 6.99 16.40
CA GLY A 8 -5.11 5.64 16.76
C GLY A 8 -5.93 4.91 15.68
N ALA A 9 -6.19 5.54 14.53
CA ALA A 9 -6.78 4.85 13.38
C ALA A 9 -5.79 3.85 12.77
N ARG A 10 -6.31 2.75 12.23
CA ARG A 10 -5.56 1.74 11.49
C ARG A 10 -5.88 1.86 10.00
N ALA A 11 -4.86 2.01 9.17
CA ALA A 11 -4.99 2.03 7.72
C ALA A 11 -4.17 0.90 7.07
N LEU A 12 -4.68 0.35 5.97
CA LEU A 12 -3.98 -0.64 5.14
C LEU A 12 -4.08 -0.22 3.67
N GLU A 13 -2.96 -0.22 2.96
CA GLU A 13 -2.93 -0.13 1.50
C GLU A 13 -2.57 -1.50 0.90
N LEU A 14 -3.50 -2.09 0.14
CA LEU A 14 -3.29 -3.26 -0.69
C LEU A 14 -2.67 -2.82 -2.02
N GLY A 15 -1.62 -3.51 -2.44
CA GLY A 15 -0.80 -3.08 -3.59
C GLY A 15 -0.05 -1.80 -3.26
N CYS A 16 0.66 -1.75 -2.13
CA CYS A 16 1.28 -0.50 -1.67
C CYS A 16 2.46 -0.01 -2.54
N GLY A 17 2.99 -0.84 -3.44
CA GLY A 17 4.12 -0.45 -4.28
C GLY A 17 5.32 -0.02 -3.43
N PRO A 18 5.98 1.11 -3.75
CA PRO A 18 7.03 1.70 -2.89
C PRO A 18 6.52 2.22 -1.54
N GLY A 19 5.22 2.26 -1.28
CA GLY A 19 4.65 2.64 0.02
C GLY A 19 4.42 4.13 0.23
N ARG A 20 4.29 4.94 -0.84
CA ARG A 20 4.15 6.39 -0.70
C ARG A 20 2.88 6.79 0.04
N THR A 21 1.73 6.19 -0.26
CA THR A 21 0.48 6.51 0.43
C THR A 21 0.57 6.12 1.91
N VAL A 22 1.17 4.96 2.22
CA VAL A 22 1.43 4.50 3.60
C VAL A 22 2.24 5.54 4.39
N LEU A 23 3.31 6.08 3.81
CA LEU A 23 4.11 7.15 4.43
C LEU A 23 3.29 8.43 4.64
N GLU A 24 2.51 8.85 3.65
CA GLU A 24 1.69 10.06 3.75
C GLU A 24 0.55 9.92 4.78
N LEU A 25 -0.02 8.73 4.95
CA LEU A 25 -1.00 8.45 6.00
C LEU A 25 -0.38 8.58 7.39
N ALA A 26 0.80 8.00 7.60
CA ALA A 26 1.53 8.13 8.84
C ALA A 26 1.89 9.60 9.15
N LYS A 27 2.37 10.35 8.15
CA LYS A 27 2.64 11.81 8.27
C LYS A 27 1.40 12.63 8.63
N ARG A 28 0.21 12.19 8.22
CA ARG A 28 -1.08 12.81 8.60
C ARG A 28 -1.56 12.42 9.99
N GLY A 29 -0.83 11.56 10.70
CA GLY A 29 -1.11 11.18 12.09
C GLY A 29 -1.99 9.94 12.25
N VAL A 30 -2.06 9.07 11.23
CA VAL A 30 -2.67 7.74 11.39
C VAL A 30 -1.85 6.94 12.41
N GLY A 31 -2.52 6.31 13.38
CA GLY A 31 -1.84 5.56 14.44
C GLY A 31 -1.08 4.33 13.95
N THR A 32 -1.57 3.67 12.91
CA THR A 32 -0.89 2.54 12.25
C THR A 32 -1.20 2.53 10.77
N ALA A 33 -0.17 2.59 9.94
CA ALA A 33 -0.25 2.53 8.48
C ALA A 33 0.48 1.29 7.97
N HIS A 34 -0.27 0.35 7.41
CA HIS A 34 0.26 -0.87 6.82
C HIS A 34 0.28 -0.78 5.31
N GLY A 35 1.37 -1.22 4.69
CA GLY A 35 1.45 -1.50 3.25
C GLY A 35 1.55 -2.99 3.02
N ALA A 36 0.66 -3.55 2.19
CA ALA A 36 0.73 -4.93 1.75
C ALA A 36 0.94 -5.00 0.24
N ASP A 37 1.83 -5.88 -0.20
CA ASP A 37 2.10 -6.11 -1.63
C ASP A 37 2.35 -7.60 -1.91
N LEU A 38 2.18 -8.02 -3.16
CA LEU A 38 2.43 -9.41 -3.57
C LEU A 38 3.91 -9.77 -3.52
N THR A 39 4.79 -8.76 -3.59
CA THR A 39 6.24 -8.95 -3.53
C THR A 39 6.93 -7.95 -2.62
N THR A 40 7.86 -8.43 -1.79
CA THR A 40 8.76 -7.55 -1.02
C THR A 40 9.53 -6.56 -1.90
N LYS A 41 9.79 -6.89 -3.17
CA LYS A 41 10.51 -6.01 -4.11
C LYS A 41 9.81 -4.66 -4.30
N ALA A 42 8.49 -4.61 -4.15
CA ALA A 42 7.70 -3.40 -4.29
C ALA A 42 8.11 -2.33 -3.27
N PHE A 43 8.23 -2.72 -1.99
CA PHE A 43 8.47 -1.81 -0.87
C PHE A 43 9.86 -1.91 -0.23
N GLN A 44 10.70 -2.88 -0.62
CA GLN A 44 11.99 -3.14 0.05
C GLN A 44 12.89 -1.91 0.15
N CYS A 45 12.89 -1.04 -0.87
CA CYS A 45 13.70 0.18 -0.85
C CYS A 45 13.26 1.09 0.31
N THR A 46 11.95 1.30 0.46
CA THR A 46 11.39 2.10 1.55
C THR A 46 11.66 1.44 2.90
N ALA A 47 11.29 0.16 3.04
CA ALA A 47 11.40 -0.55 4.32
C ALA A 47 12.85 -0.70 4.82
N GLN A 48 13.81 -0.99 3.92
CA GLN A 48 15.17 -1.35 4.31
C GLN A 48 16.18 -0.21 4.13
N ARG A 49 15.87 0.82 3.34
CA ARG A 49 16.82 1.91 3.05
C ARG A 49 16.33 3.28 3.49
N LEU A 50 15.02 3.54 3.43
CA LEU A 50 14.47 4.84 3.82
C LEU A 50 14.06 4.90 5.29
N LEU A 51 13.32 3.91 5.80
CA LEU A 51 12.79 3.92 7.17
C LEU A 51 13.83 3.80 8.30
N PRO A 52 14.98 3.10 8.13
CA PRO A 52 15.99 3.07 9.18
C PRO A 52 16.51 4.47 9.54
N GLU A 53 17.06 4.62 10.73
CA GLU A 53 17.63 5.90 11.19
C GLU A 53 18.66 6.44 10.20
N GLY A 54 18.49 7.72 9.80
CA GLY A 54 19.34 8.34 8.77
C GLY A 54 19.15 7.78 7.35
N GLY A 55 18.08 7.03 7.10
CA GLY A 55 17.80 6.35 5.84
C GLY A 55 17.70 7.29 4.63
N ARG A 56 18.15 6.78 3.48
CA ARG A 56 18.22 7.53 2.21
C ARG A 56 17.99 6.61 1.02
N LEU A 57 17.30 7.13 0.00
CA LEU A 57 17.15 6.48 -1.31
C LEU A 57 18.06 7.16 -2.32
N ARG A 58 18.69 6.36 -3.19
CA ARG A 58 19.51 6.81 -4.31
C ARG A 58 19.06 6.12 -5.58
N TRP A 59 18.96 6.88 -6.66
CA TRP A 59 18.62 6.33 -7.97
C TRP A 59 19.23 7.19 -9.09
N THR A 60 19.20 6.65 -10.28
CA THR A 60 19.68 7.32 -11.49
C THR A 60 18.50 7.55 -12.41
N ASN A 61 18.24 8.81 -12.75
CA ASN A 61 17.34 9.15 -13.85
C ASN A 61 18.13 9.05 -15.16
N TYR A 62 17.68 8.18 -16.06
CA TYR A 62 18.16 8.15 -17.43
C TYR A 62 17.46 9.28 -18.19
N LEU A 63 18.25 10.18 -18.77
CA LEU A 63 17.77 11.30 -19.58
C LEU A 63 18.00 10.98 -21.07
N GLU A 64 17.62 11.88 -21.97
CA GLU A 64 17.82 11.67 -23.41
C GLU A 64 19.31 11.49 -23.77
N GLY A 65 19.58 10.57 -24.70
CA GLY A 65 20.93 10.19 -25.12
C GLY A 65 21.68 9.41 -24.02
N GLU A 66 22.93 9.80 -23.79
CA GLU A 66 23.82 9.17 -22.79
C GLU A 66 23.79 9.91 -21.44
N HIS A 67 22.93 10.91 -21.28
CA HIS A 67 22.91 11.74 -20.08
C HIS A 67 22.21 11.05 -18.92
N VAL A 68 22.83 11.10 -17.74
CA VAL A 68 22.25 10.55 -16.51
C VAL A 68 22.27 11.58 -15.39
N ALA A 69 21.21 11.60 -14.61
CA ALA A 69 21.05 12.44 -13.44
C ALA A 69 20.96 11.58 -12.19
N LYS A 70 21.99 11.61 -11.35
CA LYS A 70 21.95 10.97 -10.03
C LYS A 70 21.02 11.76 -9.11
N ARG A 71 20.20 11.06 -8.36
CA ARG A 71 19.22 11.60 -7.41
C ARG A 71 19.36 10.90 -6.08
N GLU A 72 19.08 11.65 -5.03
CA GLU A 72 19.09 11.19 -3.65
C GLU A 72 18.01 11.92 -2.87
N VAL A 73 17.37 11.21 -1.93
CA VAL A 73 16.45 11.79 -0.95
C VAL A 73 16.62 11.09 0.38
N SER A 74 16.64 11.83 1.48
CA SER A 74 16.66 11.27 2.83
C SER A 74 15.26 11.16 3.45
N ALA A 75 15.14 10.36 4.51
CA ALA A 75 13.94 10.32 5.35
C ALA A 75 13.57 11.72 5.86
N HIS A 76 14.57 12.50 6.30
CA HIS A 76 14.40 13.89 6.72
C HIS A 76 13.82 14.77 5.61
N ASP A 77 14.33 14.68 4.38
CA ASP A 77 13.83 15.47 3.24
C ASP A 77 12.35 15.17 2.92
N LEU A 78 11.87 13.98 3.27
CA LEU A 78 10.48 13.55 3.08
C LEU A 78 9.58 13.83 4.30
N GLY A 79 10.13 14.37 5.39
CA GLY A 79 9.42 14.57 6.64
C GLY A 79 9.07 13.24 7.34
N VAL A 80 9.91 12.22 7.17
CA VAL A 80 9.78 10.93 7.87
C VAL A 80 10.64 11.02 9.13
N ASP A 81 10.00 11.39 10.24
CA ASP A 81 10.61 11.34 11.57
C ASP A 81 10.42 9.96 12.23
N GLU A 82 10.91 9.82 13.46
CA GLU A 82 10.81 8.57 14.22
C GLU A 82 9.36 8.15 14.48
N ALA A 83 8.45 9.11 14.71
CA ALA A 83 7.04 8.81 14.96
C ALA A 83 6.36 8.28 13.69
N VAL A 84 6.63 8.90 12.54
CA VAL A 84 6.17 8.43 11.23
C VAL A 84 6.74 7.03 10.94
N ALA A 85 8.05 6.84 11.12
CA ALA A 85 8.69 5.55 10.86
C ALA A 85 8.12 4.42 11.72
N LYS A 86 7.81 4.69 13.01
CA LYS A 86 7.19 3.73 13.93
C LYS A 86 5.75 3.37 13.56
N ALA A 87 5.00 4.28 12.94
CA ALA A 87 3.63 4.03 12.53
C ALA A 87 3.52 3.18 11.24
N VAL A 88 4.62 2.99 10.51
CA VAL A 88 4.63 2.35 9.19
C VAL A 88 5.16 0.93 9.26
N GLN A 89 4.42 -0.03 8.68
CA GLN A 89 4.87 -1.41 8.54
C GLN A 89 4.54 -1.95 7.15
N PHE A 90 5.44 -2.76 6.57
CA PHE A 90 5.25 -3.35 5.25
C PHE A 90 5.24 -4.87 5.30
N PHE A 91 4.39 -5.47 4.49
CA PHE A 91 4.16 -6.90 4.46
C PHE A 91 4.08 -7.42 3.03
N GLN A 92 4.76 -8.53 2.78
CA GLN A 92 4.43 -9.34 1.62
C GLN A 92 3.22 -10.22 1.98
N VAL A 93 2.22 -10.23 1.13
CA VAL A 93 1.05 -11.12 1.20
C VAL A 93 1.04 -12.02 -0.03
N PRO A 94 0.54 -13.26 0.07
CA PRO A 94 0.54 -14.18 -1.06
C PRO A 94 -0.45 -13.74 -2.16
N ASP A 95 -1.57 -13.14 -1.75
CA ASP A 95 -2.65 -12.68 -2.62
C ASP A 95 -3.54 -11.70 -1.83
N PHE A 96 -4.19 -10.74 -2.50
CA PHE A 96 -5.04 -9.73 -1.83
C PHE A 96 -6.44 -10.27 -1.48
N ALA A 97 -6.98 -11.22 -2.25
CA ALA A 97 -8.23 -11.91 -1.97
C ALA A 97 -8.09 -12.97 -0.86
N ALA A 98 -6.89 -13.50 -0.65
CA ALA A 98 -6.58 -14.50 0.37
C ALA A 98 -5.66 -13.98 1.50
N ILE A 99 -5.81 -12.71 1.88
CA ILE A 99 -5.05 -12.11 2.98
C ILE A 99 -5.43 -12.73 4.34
N ASP A 100 -4.44 -12.86 5.25
CA ASP A 100 -4.64 -13.47 6.57
C ASP A 100 -5.39 -12.55 7.55
N GLU A 101 -6.70 -12.76 7.67
CA GLU A 101 -7.59 -11.98 8.53
C GLU A 101 -7.28 -12.11 10.02
N SER A 102 -6.59 -13.17 10.45
CA SER A 102 -6.15 -13.29 11.86
C SER A 102 -5.09 -12.26 12.22
N ARG A 103 -4.35 -11.77 11.22
CA ARG A 103 -3.30 -10.76 11.34
C ARG A 103 -3.74 -9.38 10.87
N PHE A 104 -4.54 -9.33 9.81
CA PHE A 104 -5.01 -8.10 9.19
C PHE A 104 -6.51 -7.93 9.48
N HIS A 105 -6.85 -7.11 10.47
CA HIS A 105 -8.23 -6.81 10.81
C HIS A 105 -8.37 -5.46 11.53
N ASP A 106 -9.62 -5.08 11.77
CA ASP A 106 -10.04 -3.86 12.45
C ASP A 106 -9.48 -2.58 11.81
N TYR A 107 -9.39 -2.53 10.49
CA TYR A 107 -8.98 -1.31 9.81
C TYR A 107 -10.11 -0.28 9.77
N ASP A 108 -9.74 0.98 9.96
CA ASP A 108 -10.60 2.14 9.79
C ASP A 108 -10.62 2.59 8.31
N LEU A 109 -9.54 2.32 7.60
CA LEU A 109 -9.34 2.65 6.20
C LEU A 109 -8.59 1.52 5.48
N VAL A 110 -9.14 1.03 4.38
CA VAL A 110 -8.45 0.15 3.44
C VAL A 110 -8.38 0.88 2.10
N LEU A 111 -7.19 0.92 1.50
CA LEU A 111 -6.96 1.48 0.17
C LEU A 111 -6.51 0.36 -0.78
N CYS A 112 -6.95 0.45 -2.02
CA CYS A 112 -6.41 -0.32 -3.13
C CYS A 112 -6.37 0.62 -4.34
N THR A 113 -5.27 1.37 -4.46
CA THR A 113 -5.16 2.52 -5.36
C THR A 113 -4.02 2.41 -6.37
N GLU A 114 -3.12 1.43 -6.22
CA GLU A 114 -2.08 1.17 -7.21
C GLU A 114 -2.71 0.66 -8.51
N PRO A 115 -2.36 1.25 -9.66
CA PRO A 115 -2.79 0.77 -10.96
C PRO A 115 -2.54 -0.74 -11.14
N GLY A 116 -3.57 -1.46 -11.59
CA GLY A 116 -3.48 -2.90 -11.82
C GLY A 116 -3.58 -3.78 -10.56
N ALA A 117 -3.61 -3.24 -9.34
CA ALA A 117 -3.65 -4.05 -8.12
C ALA A 117 -4.86 -5.00 -8.05
N LEU A 118 -6.05 -4.52 -8.42
CA LEU A 118 -7.26 -5.36 -8.50
C LEU A 118 -7.23 -6.36 -9.68
N GLY A 119 -6.48 -6.07 -10.74
CA GLY A 119 -6.32 -6.97 -11.88
C GLY A 119 -5.28 -8.08 -11.64
N ALA A 120 -4.43 -7.92 -10.63
CA ALA A 120 -3.40 -8.89 -10.25
C ALA A 120 -3.91 -10.01 -9.32
N THR A 121 -5.21 -10.04 -9.01
CA THR A 121 -5.85 -10.96 -8.06
C THR A 121 -7.30 -11.23 -8.49
N ASP A 122 -8.02 -12.09 -7.77
CA ASP A 122 -9.48 -12.16 -7.88
C ASP A 122 -10.10 -10.85 -7.34
N ALA A 123 -10.57 -9.99 -8.24
CA ALA A 123 -11.11 -8.69 -7.88
C ALA A 123 -12.33 -8.81 -6.95
N LEU A 124 -13.21 -9.80 -7.15
CA LEU A 124 -14.38 -9.98 -6.28
C LEU A 124 -13.93 -10.46 -4.91
N GLY A 125 -13.09 -11.48 -4.86
CA GLY A 125 -12.50 -11.99 -3.62
C GLY A 125 -11.72 -10.92 -2.85
N ALA A 126 -11.02 -10.00 -3.54
CA ALA A 126 -10.32 -8.87 -2.92
C ALA A 126 -11.28 -7.86 -2.30
N LEU A 127 -12.42 -7.59 -2.94
CA LEU A 127 -13.47 -6.73 -2.36
C LEU A 127 -14.12 -7.39 -1.14
N GLU A 128 -14.39 -8.69 -1.20
CA GLU A 128 -14.91 -9.46 -0.08
C GLU A 128 -13.91 -9.50 1.09
N ALA A 129 -12.63 -9.70 0.79
CA ALA A 129 -11.56 -9.64 1.78
C ALA A 129 -11.53 -8.24 2.42
N ALA A 130 -11.45 -7.18 1.63
CA ALA A 130 -11.44 -5.81 2.13
C ALA A 130 -12.63 -5.50 3.06
N HIS A 131 -13.82 -6.03 2.76
CA HIS A 131 -14.98 -5.93 3.64
C HIS A 131 -14.73 -6.56 5.02
N ARG A 132 -14.06 -7.72 5.09
CA ARG A 132 -13.73 -8.43 6.34
C ARG A 132 -12.56 -7.80 7.11
N LEU A 133 -11.63 -7.15 6.40
CA LEU A 133 -10.53 -6.40 7.03
C LEU A 133 -11.03 -5.13 7.74
N LEU A 134 -12.11 -4.53 7.21
CA LEU A 134 -12.70 -3.30 7.73
C LEU A 134 -13.59 -3.60 8.94
N ARG A 135 -13.46 -2.74 9.96
CA ARG A 135 -14.46 -2.71 11.03
C ARG A 135 -15.78 -2.09 10.52
N PRO A 136 -16.91 -2.29 11.21
CA PRO A 136 -18.15 -1.58 10.90
C PRO A 136 -17.95 -0.05 10.85
N GLY A 137 -18.35 0.55 9.73
CA GLY A 137 -18.18 1.99 9.47
C GLY A 137 -16.80 2.41 8.96
N GLY A 138 -15.88 1.46 8.74
CA GLY A 138 -14.63 1.69 8.04
C GLY A 138 -14.83 1.99 6.54
N LEU A 139 -13.81 2.56 5.91
CA LEU A 139 -13.86 3.03 4.53
C LEU A 139 -12.96 2.19 3.62
N LEU A 140 -13.50 1.75 2.49
CA LEU A 140 -12.72 1.24 1.37
C LEU A 140 -12.55 2.35 0.32
N VAL A 141 -11.31 2.62 -0.08
CA VAL A 141 -10.98 3.54 -1.17
C VAL A 141 -10.35 2.75 -2.31
N LEU A 142 -10.95 2.85 -3.50
CA LEU A 142 -10.46 2.19 -4.70
C LEU A 142 -9.96 3.23 -5.71
N GLY A 143 -8.75 3.03 -6.19
CA GLY A 143 -8.19 3.74 -7.35
C GLY A 143 -8.01 2.74 -8.47
N THR A 144 -8.59 3.01 -9.63
CA THR A 144 -8.56 2.07 -10.76
C THR A 144 -8.46 2.82 -12.07
N GLN A 145 -7.81 2.20 -13.05
CA GLN A 145 -7.82 2.62 -14.45
C GLN A 145 -8.90 1.91 -15.27
N TYR A 146 -9.77 1.13 -14.62
CA TYR A 146 -10.78 0.26 -15.24
C TYR A 146 -10.19 -0.86 -16.12
N GLU A 147 -8.93 -1.23 -15.87
CA GLU A 147 -8.24 -2.35 -16.49
C GLU A 147 -8.63 -3.65 -15.77
N TRP A 148 -9.89 -4.04 -15.88
CA TRP A 148 -10.32 -5.37 -15.44
C TRP A 148 -10.30 -6.34 -16.62
N PRO A 149 -9.71 -7.54 -16.45
CA PRO A 149 -9.97 -8.62 -17.38
C PRO A 149 -11.49 -8.80 -17.44
N ALA A 150 -12.08 -8.76 -18.64
CA ALA A 150 -13.45 -9.20 -18.81
C ALA A 150 -13.57 -10.59 -18.18
N ALA A 151 -14.66 -10.84 -17.44
CA ALA A 151 -14.93 -12.16 -16.88
C ALA A 151 -14.60 -13.19 -17.95
N ALA A 152 -13.63 -14.09 -17.67
CA ALA A 152 -13.33 -15.17 -18.59
C ALA A 152 -14.68 -15.82 -18.87
N ALA A 153 -15.16 -15.71 -20.11
CA ALA A 153 -16.41 -16.32 -20.51
C ALA A 153 -16.28 -17.77 -20.06
N ALA A 154 -17.09 -18.15 -19.07
CA ALA A 154 -17.01 -19.46 -18.44
C ALA A 154 -16.86 -20.45 -19.58
N ALA A 155 -15.69 -21.07 -19.68
CA ALA A 155 -15.38 -21.94 -20.79
C ALA A 155 -16.45 -23.01 -20.79
N GLY A 156 -17.40 -22.87 -21.72
CA GLY A 156 -18.54 -23.75 -21.85
C GLY A 156 -17.98 -25.14 -22.04
N GLY A 157 -18.19 -25.99 -21.05
CA GLY A 157 -17.87 -27.40 -21.14
C GLY A 157 -18.58 -27.99 -22.36
N GLY A 158 -17.79 -28.59 -23.24
CA GLY A 158 -18.21 -29.60 -24.19
C GLY A 158 -17.62 -30.94 -23.76
#